data_AF-A0A1H4HMS5-F1
#
_entry.id   AF-A0A1H4HMS5-F1
#
_cell.length_a   1.000
_cell.length_b   1.000
_cell.length_c   1.000
_cell.angle_alpha   90.00
_cell.angle_beta   90.00
_cell.angle_gamma   90.00
#
_symmetry.space_group_name_H-M   'P 1'
#
loop_
_entity.id
_entity.type
_entity.pdbx_description
1 polymer ?
#
loop_
_entity_poly.entity_id
_entity_poly.type
_entity_poly.pdbx_seq_one_letter_code
_entity_poly.pdbx_strand_id
1 'polypeptide(L)'
;MFEVSDEVRRVAREELMKGPPAAALRRLAQRFDLQRTNLAWVAAEVFDNMFVPDLQAIWEWDLEGRGDGHSDAELDAMLAHLRMDLPRPRVLDTLPGDRQGAPDLMKPGASR
;
A
#
# COMPACT_ATOMS: atom_id res chain seq x y z
N MET A 1 4.63 -17.99 12.37
CA MET A 1 4.38 -17.28 11.11
C MET A 1 3.79 -15.94 11.49
N PHE A 2 4.43 -14.83 11.11
CA PHE A 2 3.89 -13.48 11.37
C PHE A 2 2.89 -13.17 10.26
N GLU A 3 1.68 -12.76 10.62
CA GLU A 3 0.66 -12.33 9.67
C GLU A 3 0.50 -10.81 9.81
N VAL A 4 0.67 -10.09 8.70
CA VAL A 4 0.51 -8.64 8.70
C VAL A 4 -0.98 -8.31 8.72
N SER A 5 -1.46 -7.73 9.82
CA SER A 5 -2.87 -7.34 9.92
C SER A 5 -3.23 -6.25 8.91
N ASP A 6 -4.51 -6.20 8.53
CA ASP A 6 -5.03 -5.15 7.63
C ASP A 6 -4.80 -3.75 8.16
N GLU A 7 -4.85 -3.57 9.47
CA GLU A 7 -4.54 -2.30 10.12
C GLU A 7 -3.08 -1.90 9.90
N VAL A 8 -2.14 -2.82 10.13
CA VAL A 8 -0.71 -2.57 9.93
C VAL A 8 -0.43 -2.25 8.47
N ARG A 9 -1.00 -3.00 7.52
CA ARG A 9 -0.87 -2.70 6.08
C ARG A 9 -1.39 -1.32 5.71
N ARG A 10 -2.57 -0.95 6.21
CA ARG A 10 -3.18 0.37 5.93
C ARG A 10 -2.30 1.50 6.48
N VAL A 11 -1.89 1.40 7.74
CA VAL A 11 -1.04 2.44 8.37
C VAL A 11 0.32 2.50 7.69
N ALA A 12 0.89 1.36 7.27
CA ALA A 12 2.15 1.34 6.54
C ALA A 12 2.08 2.09 5.22
N ARG A 13 1.03 1.85 4.42
CA ARG A 13 0.77 2.60 3.18
C ARG A 13 0.62 4.10 3.44
N GLU A 14 -0.16 4.48 4.47
CA GLU A 14 -0.34 5.89 4.84
C GLU A 14 0.96 6.57 5.25
N GLU A 15 1.82 5.90 6.02
CA GLU A 15 3.10 6.46 6.46
C GLU A 15 4.12 6.56 5.33
N LEU A 16 4.19 5.55 4.46
CA LEU A 16 5.09 5.51 3.32
C LEU A 16 4.73 6.53 2.24
N MET A 17 3.46 6.97 2.16
CA MET A 17 3.05 8.08 1.28
C MET A 17 3.50 9.46 1.79
N LYS A 18 3.85 9.60 3.07
CA LYS A 18 4.19 10.90 3.69
C LYS A 18 5.67 11.26 3.59
N GLY A 19 6.53 10.31 3.24
CA GLY A 19 7.96 10.57 3.26
C GLY A 19 8.81 9.33 2.96
N PRO A 20 10.10 9.38 3.29
CA PRO A 20 11.03 8.33 2.94
C PRO A 20 10.75 7.00 3.67
N PRO A 21 11.09 5.86 3.04
CA PRO A 21 10.86 4.52 3.60
C PRO A 21 11.37 4.33 5.03
N ALA A 22 12.62 4.70 5.33
CA ALA A 22 13.23 4.48 6.63
C ALA A 22 12.45 5.20 7.75
N ALA A 23 12.08 6.46 7.53
CA ALA A 23 11.32 7.23 8.50
C ALA A 23 9.91 6.65 8.73
N ALA A 24 9.23 6.19 7.68
CA ALA A 24 7.91 5.56 7.78
C ALA A 24 7.98 4.20 8.51
N LEU A 25 8.94 3.36 8.13
CA LEU A 25 9.18 2.05 8.73
C LEU A 25 9.55 2.17 10.22
N ARG A 26 10.33 3.19 10.60
CA ARG A 26 10.66 3.44 12.02
C ARG A 26 9.42 3.82 12.84
N ARG A 27 8.54 4.66 12.28
CA ARG A 27 7.26 5.00 12.94
C ARG A 27 6.36 3.78 13.10
N LEU A 28 6.33 2.87 12.12
CA LEU A 28 5.60 1.61 12.22
C LEU A 28 6.19 0.71 13.31
N ALA A 29 7.52 0.58 13.35
CA ALA A 29 8.21 -0.20 14.36
C ALA A 29 7.84 0.27 15.78
N GLN A 30 7.90 1.58 16.02
CA GLN A 30 7.55 2.17 17.31
C GLN A 30 6.07 2.03 17.65
N ARG A 31 5.17 2.19 16.67
CA ARG A 31 3.73 2.16 16.90
C ARG A 31 3.18 0.77 17.20
N PHE A 32 3.73 -0.24 16.54
CA PHE A 32 3.23 -1.63 16.61
C PHE A 32 4.22 -2.58 17.30
N ASP A 33 5.28 -2.04 17.92
CA ASP A 33 6.36 -2.79 18.58
C ASP A 33 6.94 -3.90 17.68
N LEU A 34 7.20 -3.54 16.41
CA LEU A 34 7.67 -4.49 15.40
C LEU A 34 9.19 -4.61 15.41
N GLN A 35 9.67 -5.85 15.49
CA GLN A 35 11.06 -6.18 15.26
C GLN A 35 11.41 -6.12 13.76
N ARG A 36 12.70 -5.97 13.44
CA ARG A 36 13.23 -5.86 12.06
C ARG A 36 12.68 -6.92 11.11
N THR A 37 12.61 -8.18 11.54
CA THR A 37 12.08 -9.27 10.71
C THR A 37 10.62 -9.06 10.35
N ASN A 38 9.79 -8.65 11.31
CA ASN A 38 8.38 -8.36 11.06
C ASN A 38 8.23 -7.13 10.17
N LEU A 39 9.08 -6.12 10.36
CA LEU A 39 9.12 -4.92 9.53
C LEU A 39 9.43 -5.24 8.07
N ALA A 40 10.38 -6.15 7.81
CA ALA A 40 10.71 -6.62 6.47
C ALA A 40 9.51 -7.32 5.81
N TRP A 41 8.76 -8.12 6.57
CA TRP A 41 7.52 -8.73 6.08
C TRP A 41 6.44 -7.69 5.78
N VAL A 42 6.26 -6.68 6.65
CA VAL A 42 5.33 -5.56 6.37
C VAL A 42 5.73 -4.85 5.09
N ALA A 43 7.03 -4.57 4.92
CA ALA A 43 7.53 -3.91 3.74
C ALA A 43 7.25 -4.76 2.48
N ALA A 44 7.49 -6.08 2.52
CA ALA A 44 7.24 -7.01 1.43
C ALA A 44 5.76 -7.05 0.98
N GLU A 45 4.82 -6.82 1.91
CA GLU A 45 3.38 -6.76 1.63
C GLU A 45 2.93 -5.41 1.05
N VAL A 46 3.75 -4.36 1.19
CA VAL A 46 3.37 -2.99 0.82
C VAL A 46 4.07 -2.52 -0.45
N PHE A 47 5.35 -2.88 -0.64
CA PHE A 47 6.07 -2.54 -1.86
C PHE A 47 5.94 -3.63 -2.92
N ASP A 48 5.70 -3.18 -4.14
CA ASP A 48 5.79 -4.00 -5.34
C ASP A 48 7.25 -4.34 -5.66
N ASN A 49 7.46 -5.56 -6.17
CA ASN A 49 8.76 -6.03 -6.69
C ASN A 49 9.90 -5.98 -5.67
N MET A 50 9.60 -6.25 -4.40
CA MET A 50 10.65 -6.41 -3.40
C MET A 50 11.39 -7.73 -3.60
N PHE A 51 12.72 -7.69 -3.60
CA PHE A 51 13.59 -8.85 -3.74
C PHE A 51 14.39 -9.10 -2.45
N VAL A 52 15.10 -10.23 -2.41
CA VAL A 52 15.91 -10.63 -1.25
C VAL A 52 16.90 -9.55 -0.79
N PRO A 53 17.60 -8.81 -1.68
CA PRO A 53 18.50 -7.74 -1.24
C PRO A 53 17.79 -6.60 -0.49
N ASP A 54 16.54 -6.29 -0.86
CA ASP A 54 15.75 -5.23 -0.21
C ASP A 54 15.35 -5.66 1.22
N LEU A 55 15.00 -6.94 1.39
CA LEU A 55 14.72 -7.52 2.70
C LEU A 55 15.99 -7.55 3.58
N GLN A 56 17.13 -7.91 2.99
CA GLN A 56 18.42 -7.87 3.68
C GLN A 56 18.77 -6.45 4.14
N ALA A 57 18.53 -5.45 3.30
CA ALA A 57 18.74 -4.05 3.66
C ALA A 57 17.95 -3.66 4.93
N ILE A 58 16.70 -4.12 5.06
CA ILE A 58 15.87 -3.86 6.25
C ILE A 58 16.38 -4.64 7.48
N TRP A 59 16.89 -5.86 7.32
CA TRP A 59 17.46 -6.63 8.43
C TRP A 59 18.77 -6.04 8.95
N GLU A 60 19.59 -5.53 8.03
CA GLU A 60 20.88 -4.89 8.31
C GLU A 60 20.74 -3.40 8.66
N TRP A 61 19.53 -2.84 8.62
CA TRP A 61 19.27 -1.45 8.99
C TRP A 61 19.34 -1.22 10.51
N ASP A 62 19.93 -0.10 10.89
CA ASP A 62 19.99 0.43 12.25
C ASP A 62 18.63 1.00 12.68
N LEU A 63 17.69 0.10 12.94
CA LEU A 63 16.35 0.47 13.39
C LEU A 63 16.37 1.28 14.70
N GLU A 64 17.32 1.00 15.59
CA GLU A 64 17.42 1.58 16.93
C GLU A 64 18.23 2.89 16.98
N GLY A 65 18.95 3.25 15.91
CA GLY A 65 19.74 4.47 15.85
C GLY A 65 21.02 4.42 16.69
N ARG A 66 21.60 3.23 16.88
CA ARG A 66 22.82 3.02 17.69
C ARG A 66 24.12 3.14 16.90
N GLY A 67 24.05 3.25 15.57
CA GLY A 67 25.17 3.25 14.65
C GLY A 67 25.60 1.88 14.14
N ASP A 68 24.79 0.83 14.38
CA ASP A 68 25.08 -0.54 13.94
C ASP A 68 24.22 -0.92 12.73
N GLY A 69 24.85 -0.98 11.54
CA GLY A 69 24.18 -1.34 10.29
C GLY A 69 23.97 -0.17 9.34
N HIS A 70 23.03 -0.29 8.40
CA HIS A 70 22.68 0.80 7.49
C HIS A 70 22.02 1.94 8.26
N SER A 71 22.37 3.17 7.91
CA SER A 71 21.68 4.38 8.34
C SER A 71 20.34 4.56 7.62
N ASP A 72 19.51 5.49 8.09
CA ASP A 72 18.25 5.85 7.41
C ASP A 72 18.47 6.28 5.96
N ALA A 73 19.50 7.11 5.72
CA ALA A 73 19.80 7.61 4.39
C ALA A 73 20.26 6.49 3.44
N GLU A 74 21.03 5.52 3.95
CA GLU A 74 21.45 4.35 3.18
C GLU A 74 20.26 3.45 2.87
N LEU A 75 19.40 3.17 3.86
CA LEU A 75 18.20 2.38 3.64
C LEU A 75 17.28 3.05 2.61
N ASP A 76 17.06 4.37 2.71
CA ASP A 76 16.25 5.11 1.76
C ASP A 76 16.81 5.03 0.33
N ALA A 77 18.13 5.11 0.18
CA ALA A 77 18.79 4.96 -1.11
C ALA A 77 18.64 3.53 -1.66
N MET A 78 18.78 2.52 -0.80
CA MET A 78 18.63 1.11 -1.17
C MET A 78 17.21 0.75 -1.56
N LEU A 79 16.19 1.41 -1.00
CA LEU A 79 14.78 1.14 -1.29
C LEU A 79 14.19 2.11 -2.34
N ALA A 80 14.97 3.03 -2.88
CA ALA A 80 14.50 4.09 -3.79
C ALA A 80 13.90 3.57 -5.12
N HIS A 81 14.24 2.36 -5.54
CA HIS A 81 13.68 1.73 -6.75
C HIS A 81 12.29 1.12 -6.52
N LEU A 82 11.88 0.92 -5.28
CA LEU A 82 10.63 0.26 -4.95
C LEU A 82 9.44 1.19 -5.16
N ARG A 83 8.33 0.59 -5.60
CA ARG A 83 7.04 1.27 -5.74
C ARG A 83 6.06 0.66 -4.75
N MET A 84 5.10 1.45 -4.26
CA MET A 84 4.06 0.91 -3.39
C MET A 84 2.93 0.30 -4.22
N ASP A 85 2.41 -0.84 -3.78
CA ASP A 85 1.13 -1.38 -4.24
C ASP A 85 0.00 -0.50 -3.71
N LEU A 86 -0.28 0.58 -4.43
CA LEU A 86 -1.43 1.41 -4.14
C LEU A 86 -2.68 0.69 -4.68
N PRO A 87 -3.75 0.57 -3.86
CA PRO A 87 -4.98 0.00 -4.36
C PRO A 87 -5.44 0.85 -5.54
N ARG A 88 -5.58 0.23 -6.72
CA ARG A 88 -6.09 0.92 -7.90
C ARG A 88 -7.40 1.59 -7.50
N PRO A 89 -7.60 2.89 -7.80
CA PRO A 89 -8.92 3.47 -7.64
C PRO A 89 -9.87 2.58 -8.46
N ARG A 90 -10.85 1.97 -7.79
CA ARG A 90 -11.96 1.31 -8.47
C ARG A 90 -12.66 2.41 -9.26
N VAL A 91 -12.26 2.59 -10.52
CA VAL A 91 -13.10 3.26 -11.49
C VAL A 91 -14.36 2.42 -11.50
N LEU A 92 -15.41 2.98 -10.92
CA LEU A 92 -16.74 2.42 -10.94
C LEU A 92 -17.12 2.36 -12.42
N ASP A 93 -16.99 1.19 -13.04
CA ASP A 93 -17.52 0.88 -14.37
C ASP A 93 -19.05 1.06 -14.34
N THR A 94 -19.47 2.32 -14.39
CA THR A 94 -20.82 2.71 -14.74
C THR A 94 -20.84 2.77 -16.25
N LEU A 95 -20.89 1.60 -16.89
CA LEU A 95 -21.41 1.45 -18.24
C LEU A 95 -22.94 1.60 -18.17
N PRO A 96 -23.57 2.66 -18.71
CA PRO A 96 -25.01 2.67 -18.90
C PRO A 96 -25.29 1.98 -20.24
N GLY A 97 -25.12 0.67 -20.25
CA GLY A 97 -25.54 -0.22 -21.33
C GLY A 97 -26.71 -1.08 -20.89
N ASP A 98 -27.77 -0.50 -20.31
CA ASP A 98 -28.96 -1.27 -19.96
C ASP A 98 -30.24 -0.41 -19.84
N ARG A 99 -30.69 0.11 -20.98
CA ARG A 99 -32.08 0.58 -21.16
C ARG A 99 -32.66 0.07 -22.46
N GLN A 100 -32.76 -1.25 -22.61
CA GLN A 100 -33.67 -1.86 -23.59
C GLN A 100 -34.45 -3.01 -22.94
N GLY A 101 -35.66 -2.67 -22.49
CA GLY A 101 -36.71 -3.55 -21.99
C GLY A 101 -37.60 -2.72 -21.07
N ALA A 102 -38.91 -2.53 -21.27
CA ALA A 102 -39.91 -3.19 -22.09
C ALA A 102 -41.10 -2.21 -22.33
N PRO A 103 -42.20 -2.61 -22.99
CA PRO A 103 -43.12 -1.74 -23.73
C PRO A 103 -44.15 -1.04 -22.83
N ASP A 104 -44.65 0.12 -23.24
CA ASP A 104 -45.92 0.63 -22.73
C ASP A 104 -46.85 1.02 -23.88
N LEU A 105 -48.08 0.56 -23.73
CA LEU A 105 -49.16 0.48 -24.68
C LEU A 105 -50.11 1.66 -24.38
N MET A 106 -50.57 2.34 -25.44
CA MET A 106 -51.83 3.10 -25.53
C MET A 106 -51.89 4.61 -25.21
N LYS A 107 -52.22 5.32 -26.31
CA LYS A 107 -53.05 6.53 -26.49
C LYS A 107 -52.37 7.90 -26.35
N PRO A 108 -52.67 8.79 -27.32
CA PRO A 108 -53.83 9.67 -27.12
C PRO A 108 -54.73 9.78 -28.35
N GLY A 109 -56.05 9.74 -28.11
CA GLY A 109 -57.00 10.41 -29.00
C GLY A 109 -57.13 11.86 -28.57
N ALA A 110 -56.96 12.79 -29.52
CA ALA A 110 -57.68 14.06 -29.68
C ALA A 110 -56.82 15.09 -30.43
N SER A 111 -57.11 15.30 -31.72
CA SER A 111 -57.26 16.63 -32.36
C SER A 111 -57.13 16.53 -33.89
N ARG A 112 -58.25 16.40 -34.59
CA ARG A 112 -58.83 17.40 -35.50
C ARG A 112 -60.05 16.82 -36.20
#